data_AF-A0A1V5J4G0-F1
#
_entry.id   AF-A0A1V5J4G0-F1
#
_cell.length_a   1.000
_cell.length_b   1.000
_cell.length_c   1.000
_cell.angle_alpha   90.00
_cell.angle_beta   90.00
_cell.angle_gamma   90.00
#
_symmetry.space_group_name_H-M   'P 1'
#
loop_
_entity.id
_entity.type
_entity.pdbx_description
1 polymer ?
#
loop_
_entity_poly.entity_id
_entity_poly.type
_entity_poly.pdbx_seq_one_letter_code
_entity_poly.pdbx_strand_id
1 'polypeptide(L)'
;MFVLAPFGVSRDLVQALISGFFEITIGAEMASRAAAPVIHRVVAASAIIAWSGLSVFAQAASMLFGTDVRMGVYFIARVLQAVLAGMIALALTCLGPWGASLALTAMPGANAAPGFLAIMGRSCAYLASTIGVLAIGTAAVSLATRIEVVTFRVRARGRH
;
A
#
# COMPACT_ATOMS: atom_id res chain seq x y z
N MET A 1 28.56 11.02 -1.14
CA MET A 1 28.96 10.07 -2.21
C MET A 1 29.99 9.02 -1.76
N PHE A 2 30.57 9.05 -0.54
CA PHE A 2 31.62 8.09 -0.12
C PHE A 2 31.29 7.18 1.08
N VAL A 3 30.10 7.29 1.70
CA VAL A 3 29.84 6.59 2.98
C VAL A 3 29.25 5.16 2.80
N LEU A 4 28.70 4.83 1.63
CA LEU A 4 27.93 3.58 1.41
C LEU A 4 28.62 2.53 0.53
N ALA A 5 29.77 2.85 -0.08
CA ALA A 5 30.54 1.93 -0.91
C ALA A 5 30.97 0.61 -0.22
N PRO A 6 31.33 0.58 1.09
CA PRO A 6 31.75 -0.68 1.70
C PRO A 6 30.61 -1.67 1.98
N PHE A 7 29.34 -1.29 1.82
CA PHE A 7 28.18 -2.15 2.09
C PHE A 7 27.61 -2.86 0.85
N GLY A 8 28.24 -2.72 -0.33
CA GLY A 8 27.75 -3.35 -1.56
C GLY A 8 26.41 -2.81 -2.06
N VAL A 9 25.98 -1.65 -1.56
CA VAL A 9 24.73 -0.99 -1.96
C VAL A 9 24.93 -0.37 -3.33
N SER A 10 24.13 -0.79 -4.33
CA SER A 10 24.23 -0.25 -5.69
C SER A 10 23.88 1.24 -5.70
N ARG A 11 24.53 1.99 -6.60
CA ARG A 11 24.31 3.43 -6.77
C ARG A 11 22.84 3.77 -7.00
N ASP A 12 22.14 2.92 -7.73
CA ASP A 12 20.72 3.05 -8.04
C ASP A 12 19.84 2.97 -6.78
N LEU A 13 20.21 2.13 -5.82
CA LEU A 13 19.47 2.00 -4.56
C LEU A 13 19.64 3.25 -3.68
N VAL A 14 20.84 3.84 -3.68
CA VAL A 14 21.08 5.11 -2.99
C VAL A 14 20.24 6.24 -3.60
N GLN A 15 20.18 6.30 -4.93
CA GLN A 15 19.32 7.26 -5.62
C GLN A 15 17.84 7.04 -5.29
N ALA A 16 17.39 5.78 -5.26
CA ALA A 16 16.03 5.44 -4.86
C ALA A 16 15.70 5.87 -3.42
N LEU A 17 16.63 5.68 -2.47
CA LEU A 17 16.46 6.12 -1.08
C LEU A 17 16.39 7.65 -0.97
N ILE A 18 17.24 8.38 -1.70
CA ILE A 18 17.23 9.85 -1.72
C ILE A 18 15.91 10.36 -2.29
N SER A 19 15.44 9.82 -3.42
CA SER A 19 14.15 10.25 -3.96
C SER A 19 12.99 9.81 -3.09
N GLY A 20 13.05 8.61 -2.49
CA GLY A 20 12.07 8.12 -1.53
C GLY A 20 11.97 8.96 -0.26
N PHE A 21 13.06 9.62 0.13
CA PHE A 21 13.05 10.60 1.22
C PHE A 21 12.13 11.79 0.90
N PHE A 22 12.09 12.26 -0.34
CA PHE A 22 11.21 13.34 -0.77
C PHE A 22 9.81 12.84 -1.13
N GLU A 23 9.72 11.76 -1.89
CA GLU A 23 8.47 11.24 -2.45
C GLU A 23 8.47 9.71 -2.51
N ILE A 24 7.51 9.09 -1.82
CA ILE A 24 7.38 7.63 -1.71
C ILE A 24 7.33 6.98 -3.09
N THR A 25 6.48 7.49 -3.97
CA THR A 25 6.12 6.82 -5.24
C THR A 25 7.33 6.65 -6.14
N ILE A 26 8.04 7.75 -6.43
CA ILE A 26 9.23 7.74 -7.28
C ILE A 26 10.36 6.94 -6.61
N GLY A 27 10.54 7.09 -5.29
CA GLY A 27 11.54 6.31 -4.55
C GLY A 27 11.30 4.80 -4.62
N ALA A 28 10.06 4.37 -4.40
CA ALA A 28 9.68 2.96 -4.45
C ALA A 28 9.77 2.39 -5.87
N GLU A 29 9.38 3.16 -6.88
CA GLU A 29 9.54 2.77 -8.29
C GLU A 29 11.01 2.57 -8.64
N MET A 30 11.89 3.51 -8.26
CA MET A 30 13.33 3.38 -8.50
C MET A 30 13.96 2.24 -7.69
N ALA A 31 13.54 2.02 -6.45
CA ALA A 31 13.99 0.86 -5.66
C ALA A 31 13.60 -0.46 -6.34
N SER A 32 12.42 -0.50 -6.98
CA SER A 32 11.97 -1.66 -7.76
C SER A 32 12.70 -1.81 -9.10
N ARG A 33 13.33 -0.76 -9.64
CA ARG A 33 14.09 -0.84 -10.90
C ARG A 33 15.61 -0.89 -10.71
N ALA A 34 16.10 -0.68 -9.50
CA ALA A 34 17.52 -0.65 -9.20
C ALA A 34 18.22 -1.96 -9.60
N ALA A 35 19.42 -1.85 -10.18
CA ALA A 35 20.29 -2.99 -10.43
C ALA A 35 20.92 -3.48 -9.11
N ALA A 36 20.10 -4.11 -8.27
CA ALA A 36 20.48 -4.68 -6.98
C ALA A 36 19.77 -6.02 -6.76
N PRO A 37 20.31 -6.92 -5.91
CA PRO A 37 19.60 -8.13 -5.52
C PRO A 37 18.23 -7.80 -4.93
N VAL A 38 17.23 -8.65 -5.21
CA VAL A 38 15.83 -8.42 -4.82
C VAL A 38 15.69 -8.15 -3.32
N ILE A 39 16.50 -8.81 -2.49
CA ILE A 39 16.52 -8.59 -1.04
C ILE A 39 16.81 -7.12 -0.72
N HIS A 40 17.86 -6.53 -1.30
CA HIS A 40 18.19 -5.11 -1.07
C HIS A 40 17.11 -4.16 -1.60
N ARG A 41 16.50 -4.50 -2.75
CA ARG A 41 15.39 -3.72 -3.32
C ARG A 41 14.17 -3.73 -2.41
N VAL A 42 13.80 -4.88 -1.87
CA VAL A 42 12.67 -5.05 -0.94
C VAL A 42 12.94 -4.28 0.35
N VAL A 43 14.13 -4.44 0.94
CA VAL A 43 14.52 -3.71 2.17
C VAL A 43 14.43 -2.19 1.96
N ALA A 44 14.98 -1.68 0.85
CA ALA A 44 14.91 -0.26 0.53
C ALA A 44 13.48 0.22 0.29
N ALA A 45 12.68 -0.52 -0.50
CA ALA A 45 11.29 -0.19 -0.77
C ALA A 45 10.44 -0.18 0.52
N SER A 46 10.63 -1.16 1.41
CA SER A 46 9.95 -1.22 2.72
C SER A 46 10.29 -0.01 3.60
N ALA A 47 11.56 0.39 3.65
CA ALA A 47 11.99 1.57 4.39
C ALA A 47 11.40 2.87 3.80
N ILE A 48 11.40 3.03 2.48
CA ILE A 48 10.83 4.19 1.77
C ILE A 48 9.32 4.31 2.01
N ILE A 49 8.59 3.19 1.92
CA ILE A 49 7.14 3.17 2.16
C ILE A 49 6.81 3.55 3.60
N ALA A 50 7.56 3.01 4.57
CA ALA A 50 7.37 3.31 5.99
C ALA A 50 7.72 4.77 6.36
N TRP A 51 8.69 5.37 5.67
CA TRP A 51 9.07 6.77 5.82
C TRP A 51 7.97 7.75 5.40
N SER A 52 7.17 7.40 4.39
CA SER A 52 6.05 8.22 3.88
C SER A 52 6.43 9.49 3.10
N GLY A 53 7.71 9.85 2.96
CA GLY A 53 8.16 10.95 2.11
C GLY A 53 7.83 12.36 2.64
N LEU A 54 8.67 13.34 2.31
CA LEU A 54 8.51 14.74 2.76
C LEU A 54 7.21 15.39 2.27
N SER A 55 6.65 14.95 1.14
CA SER A 55 5.36 15.42 0.63
C SER A 55 4.21 15.18 1.62
N VAL A 56 4.15 13.98 2.23
CA VAL A 56 3.13 13.68 3.25
C VAL A 56 3.38 14.46 4.54
N PHE A 57 4.64 14.71 4.90
CA PHE A 57 4.97 15.60 6.02
C PHE A 57 4.43 17.01 5.81
N ALA A 58 4.57 17.58 4.61
CA ALA A 58 4.04 18.88 4.29
C ALA A 58 2.49 18.92 4.36
N GLN A 59 1.83 17.88 3.86
CA GLN A 59 0.38 17.74 3.94
C GLN A 59 -0.13 17.58 5.39
N ALA A 60 0.57 16.80 6.21
CA ALA A 60 0.23 16.66 7.62
C ALA A 60 0.48 17.97 8.39
N ALA A 61 1.58 18.67 8.08
CA ALA A 61 1.90 19.95 8.71
C ALA A 61 0.84 21.03 8.40
N SER A 62 0.28 21.07 7.19
CA SER A 62 -0.79 22.02 6.85
C SER A 62 -2.09 21.69 7.58
N MET A 63 -2.41 20.41 7.79
CA MET A 63 -3.59 20.00 8.57
C MET A 63 -3.45 20.25 10.07
N LEU A 64 -2.23 20.12 10.61
CA LEU A 64 -1.95 20.36 12.03
C LEU A 64 -1.75 21.85 12.35
N PHE A 65 -1.73 22.73 11.34
CA PHE A 65 -1.57 24.16 11.54
C PHE A 65 -2.70 24.72 12.43
N GLY A 66 -2.34 25.33 13.55
CA GLY A 66 -3.29 25.86 14.55
C GLY A 66 -3.75 24.85 15.61
N THR A 67 -3.22 23.62 15.61
CA THR A 67 -3.47 22.62 16.66
C THR A 67 -2.28 22.48 17.62
N ASP A 68 -2.50 21.97 18.84
CA ASP A 68 -1.44 21.72 19.84
C ASP A 68 -0.65 20.41 19.56
N VAL A 69 -0.75 19.86 18.35
CA VAL A 69 -0.11 18.58 17.99
C VAL A 69 1.33 18.82 17.54
N ARG A 70 2.28 18.20 18.26
CA ARG A 70 3.71 18.34 18.00
C ARG A 70 4.17 17.50 16.81
N MET A 71 4.47 18.16 15.68
CA MET A 71 4.96 17.51 14.47
C MET A 71 6.27 16.72 14.66
N GLY A 72 7.11 17.11 15.63
CA GLY A 72 8.36 16.42 15.94
C GLY A 72 8.17 14.97 16.42
N VAL A 73 7.09 14.68 17.17
CA VAL A 73 6.80 13.32 17.63
C VAL A 73 6.42 12.42 16.46
N TYR A 74 5.61 12.95 15.52
CA TYR A 74 5.25 12.25 14.29
C TYR A 74 6.49 11.94 13.44
N PHE A 75 7.40 12.89 13.29
CA PHE A 75 8.65 12.69 12.55
C PHE A 75 9.51 11.56 13.14
N ILE A 76 9.77 11.59 14.45
CA ILE A 76 10.59 10.56 15.11
C ILE A 76 9.93 9.19 14.98
N ALA A 77 8.61 9.10 15.18
CA ALA A 77 7.87 7.86 15.02
C ALA A 77 8.03 7.28 13.59
N ARG A 78 7.99 8.13 12.56
CA ARG A 78 8.17 7.71 11.16
C ARG A 78 9.61 7.29 10.84
N VAL A 79 10.62 7.99 11.37
CA VAL A 79 12.03 7.55 11.23
C VAL A 79 12.22 6.17 11.85
N LEU A 80 11.74 5.97 13.08
CA LEU A 80 11.84 4.68 13.76
C LEU A 80 11.08 3.60 12.98
N GLN A 81 9.88 3.89 12.49
CA GLN A 81 9.10 2.96 11.68
C GLN A 81 9.84 2.57 10.39
N ALA A 82 10.51 3.52 9.71
CA ALA A 82 11.29 3.25 8.51
C ALA A 82 12.48 2.32 8.77
N VAL A 83 13.22 2.58 9.85
CA VAL A 83 14.34 1.72 10.28
C VAL A 83 13.84 0.33 10.64
N LEU A 84 12.78 0.24 11.45
CA LEU A 84 12.18 -1.04 11.85
C LEU A 84 11.64 -1.81 10.64
N ALA A 85 10.99 -1.14 9.68
CA ALA A 85 10.50 -1.78 8.46
C ALA A 85 11.64 -2.38 7.63
N GLY A 86 12.75 -1.66 7.47
CA GLY A 86 13.94 -2.18 6.80
C GLY A 86 14.55 -3.40 7.51
N MET A 87 14.68 -3.32 8.84
CA MET A 87 15.19 -4.42 9.68
C MET A 87 14.29 -5.66 9.63
N ILE A 88 12.97 -5.46 9.72
CA ILE A 88 11.98 -6.54 9.64
C ILE A 88 11.99 -7.15 8.23
N ALA A 89 12.04 -6.33 7.18
CA ALA A 89 12.14 -6.83 5.80
C ALA A 89 13.41 -7.66 5.60
N LEU A 90 14.55 -7.22 6.13
CA LEU A 90 15.80 -7.97 6.07
C LEU A 90 15.68 -9.29 6.85
N ALA A 91 15.16 -9.26 8.07
CA ALA A 91 14.96 -10.45 8.89
C ALA A 91 14.04 -11.47 8.20
N LEU A 92 12.91 -11.03 7.65
CA LEU A 92 11.96 -11.89 6.94
C LEU A 92 12.54 -12.49 5.66
N THR A 93 13.34 -11.73 4.92
CA THR A 93 13.92 -12.19 3.65
C THR A 93 15.15 -13.08 3.84
N CYS A 94 15.92 -12.90 4.92
CA CYS A 94 17.08 -13.75 5.22
C CYS A 94 16.72 -15.01 6.04
N LEU A 95 15.76 -14.93 6.96
CA LEU A 95 15.40 -16.02 7.88
C LEU A 95 14.15 -16.80 7.44
N GLY A 96 13.30 -16.20 6.61
CA GLY A 96 12.06 -16.83 6.16
C GLY A 96 12.24 -17.70 4.91
N PRO A 97 11.38 -18.71 4.69
CA PRO A 97 11.40 -19.54 3.47
C PRO A 97 11.17 -18.73 2.18
N TRP A 98 10.70 -17.49 2.32
CA TRP A 98 10.42 -16.56 1.21
C TRP A 98 11.67 -15.98 0.55
N GLY A 99 12.85 -16.02 1.20
CA GLY A 99 14.11 -15.56 0.60
C GLY A 99 14.48 -16.33 -0.67
N ALA A 100 14.28 -17.65 -0.67
CA ALA A 100 14.52 -18.51 -1.83
C ALA A 100 13.48 -18.30 -2.94
N SER A 101 12.21 -18.05 -2.58
CA SER A 101 11.14 -17.76 -3.54
C SER A 101 11.32 -16.40 -4.25
N LEU A 102 11.94 -15.43 -3.59
CA LEU A 102 12.24 -14.11 -4.16
C LEU A 102 13.39 -14.14 -5.18
N ALA A 103 14.32 -15.10 -5.07
CA ALA A 103 15.38 -15.29 -6.06
C ALA A 103 14.82 -15.83 -7.39
N LEU A 104 13.73 -16.58 -7.36
CA LEU A 104 13.11 -17.19 -8.55
C LEU A 104 12.23 -16.21 -9.35
N THR A 105 11.68 -15.19 -8.69
CA THR A 105 10.79 -14.17 -9.30
C THR A 105 11.55 -12.92 -9.78
N ALA A 106 12.89 -12.94 -9.65
CA ALA A 106 13.77 -11.80 -9.82
C ALA A 106 14.14 -11.43 -11.26
N MET A 107 13.56 -12.04 -12.31
CA MET A 107 13.90 -11.66 -13.69
C MET A 107 13.29 -10.28 -14.02
N PRO A 108 14.09 -9.19 -14.06
CA PRO A 108 13.58 -7.88 -14.41
C PRO A 108 13.61 -7.80 -15.95
N GLY A 109 12.45 -7.88 -16.59
CA GLY A 109 12.34 -7.65 -18.04
C GLY A 109 11.32 -8.49 -18.80
N ALA A 110 10.68 -9.49 -18.20
CA ALA A 110 9.76 -10.37 -18.94
C ALA A 110 8.41 -9.73 -19.29
N ASN A 111 8.04 -8.62 -18.64
CA ASN A 111 6.78 -7.93 -18.93
C ASN A 111 7.06 -6.45 -19.14
N ALA A 112 6.92 -5.97 -20.38
CA ALA A 112 6.78 -4.54 -20.63
C ALA A 112 5.62 -4.04 -19.76
N ALA A 113 5.91 -3.12 -18.84
CA ALA A 113 4.88 -2.56 -17.99
C ALA A 113 3.77 -1.98 -18.89
N PRO A 114 2.49 -2.33 -18.67
CA PRO A 114 1.41 -1.80 -19.48
C PRO A 114 1.49 -0.27 -19.46
N GLY A 115 1.32 0.37 -20.62
CA GLY A 115 1.40 1.82 -20.72
C GLY A 115 0.42 2.53 -19.78
N PHE A 116 0.72 3.78 -19.40
CA PHE A 116 -0.09 4.57 -18.47
C PHE A 116 -1.60 4.50 -18.79
N LEU A 117 -1.96 4.61 -20.06
CA LEU A 117 -3.36 4.58 -20.51
C LEU A 117 -4.03 3.21 -20.26
N ALA A 118 -3.29 2.12 -20.41
CA ALA A 118 -3.76 0.77 -20.12
C ALA A 118 -3.91 0.53 -18.62
N ILE A 119 -2.99 1.07 -17.81
CA ILE A 119 -3.10 1.05 -16.35
C ILE A 119 -4.33 1.86 -15.91
N MET A 120 -4.48 3.09 -16.41
CA MET A 120 -5.61 3.97 -16.08
C MET A 120 -6.95 3.33 -16.47
N GLY A 121 -7.05 2.75 -17.67
CA GLY A 121 -8.27 2.06 -18.12
C GLY A 121 -8.65 0.89 -17.22
N ARG A 122 -7.67 0.05 -16.83
CA ARG A 122 -7.89 -1.07 -15.90
C ARG A 122 -8.32 -0.58 -14.52
N SER A 123 -7.68 0.46 -14.00
CA SER A 123 -8.03 1.06 -12.71
C SER A 123 -9.44 1.65 -12.70
N CYS A 124 -9.85 2.37 -13.75
CA CYS A 124 -11.21 2.89 -13.88
C CYS A 124 -12.25 1.75 -13.95
N ALA A 125 -11.95 0.66 -14.67
CA ALA A 125 -12.85 -0.49 -14.76
C ALA A 125 -13.03 -1.20 -13.40
N TYR A 126 -11.95 -1.38 -12.63
CA TYR A 126 -12.02 -1.95 -11.27
C TYR A 126 -12.78 -1.04 -10.29
N LEU A 127 -12.61 0.28 -10.41
CA LEU A 127 -13.35 1.22 -9.58
C LEU A 127 -14.86 1.19 -9.91
N ALA A 128 -15.22 1.16 -11.20
CA ALA A 128 -16.61 1.06 -11.62
C ALA A 128 -17.27 -0.26 -11.15
N SER A 129 -16.55 -1.39 -11.23
CA SER A 129 -17.10 -2.68 -10.80
C SER A 129 -17.32 -2.75 -9.29
N THR A 130 -16.38 -2.22 -8.49
CA THR A 130 -16.53 -2.19 -7.03
C THR A 130 -17.70 -1.30 -6.59
N ILE A 131 -17.87 -0.12 -7.18
CA ILE A 131 -19.03 0.75 -6.91
C ILE A 131 -20.33 0.05 -7.30
N GLY A 132 -20.37 -0.59 -8.48
CA GLY A 132 -21.55 -1.30 -8.96
C GLY A 132 -21.99 -2.43 -8.03
N VAL A 133 -21.05 -3.25 -7.56
CA VAL A 133 -21.32 -4.33 -6.60
C VAL A 133 -21.85 -3.77 -5.28
N LEU A 134 -21.24 -2.71 -4.75
CA LEU A 134 -21.69 -2.09 -3.51
C LEU A 134 -23.10 -1.50 -3.65
N ALA A 135 -23.41 -0.84 -4.78
CA ALA A 135 -24.73 -0.26 -5.04
C ALA A 135 -25.82 -1.33 -5.21
N ILE A 136 -25.54 -2.44 -5.89
CA ILE A 136 -26.47 -3.56 -6.01
C ILE A 136 -26.71 -4.20 -4.63
N GLY A 137 -25.65 -4.36 -3.84
CA GLY A 137 -25.74 -4.87 -2.47
C GLY A 137 -26.64 -4.00 -1.59
N THR A 138 -26.44 -2.68 -1.61
CA THR A 138 -27.27 -1.76 -0.82
C THR A 138 -28.72 -1.73 -1.29
N ALA A 139 -28.97 -1.79 -2.61
CA ALA A 139 -30.32 -1.86 -3.16
C ALA A 139 -31.04 -3.17 -2.75
N ALA A 140 -30.36 -4.30 -2.80
CA ALA A 140 -30.91 -5.59 -2.39
C ALA A 140 -31.26 -5.62 -0.90
N VAL A 141 -30.38 -5.09 -0.04
CA VAL A 141 -30.64 -4.97 1.40
C VAL A 141 -31.83 -4.05 1.66
N SER A 142 -31.88 -2.87 1.01
CA SER A 142 -33.01 -1.94 1.13
C SER A 142 -34.34 -2.59 0.72
N LEU A 143 -34.36 -3.36 -0.36
CA LEU A 143 -35.57 -4.07 -0.80
C LEU A 143 -35.97 -5.18 0.19
N ALA A 144 -35.01 -5.97 0.69
CA ALA A 144 -35.27 -7.00 1.69
C ALA A 144 -35.84 -6.42 2.99
N THR A 145 -35.36 -5.26 3.43
CA THR A 145 -35.90 -4.56 4.60
C THR A 145 -37.29 -3.95 4.39
N ARG A 146 -37.77 -3.82 3.14
CA ARG A 146 -39.08 -3.25 2.79
C ARG A 146 -40.18 -4.29 2.61
N ILE A 147 -39.86 -5.58 2.60
CA ILE A 147 -40.86 -6.66 2.49
C ILE A 147 -41.46 -6.91 3.88
N GLU A 148 -42.55 -6.22 4.20
CA GLU A 148 -43.40 -6.61 5.33
C GLU A 148 -44.24 -7.83 4.97
N VAL A 149 -43.93 -8.98 5.57
CA VAL A 149 -44.70 -10.21 5.39
C VAL A 149 -45.96 -10.14 6.24
N VAL A 150 -47.09 -9.75 5.62
CA VAL A 150 -48.40 -9.76 6.29
C VAL A 150 -48.92 -11.20 6.35
N THR A 151 -48.76 -11.86 7.50
CA THR A 151 -49.30 -13.21 7.72
C THR A 151 -50.78 -13.13 8.12
N PHE A 152 -51.69 -13.57 7.26
CA PHE A 152 -53.12 -13.67 7.58
C PHE A 152 -53.40 -14.97 8.34
N ARG A 153 -53.66 -14.89 9.65
CA ARG A 153 -54.06 -16.06 10.45
C ARG A 153 -55.59 -16.14 10.49
N VAL A 154 -56.17 -17.04 9.70
CA VAL A 154 -57.63 -17.29 9.70
C VAL A 154 -58.00 -18.08 10.96
N ARG A 155 -58.81 -17.48 11.85
CA ARG A 155 -59.34 -18.15 13.05
C ARG A 155 -60.60 -18.91 12.65
N ALA A 156 -60.56 -20.24 12.71
CA ALA A 156 -61.75 -21.07 12.51
C ALA A 156 -62.81 -20.75 13.58
N ARG A 157 -64.00 -20.36 13.13
CA ARG A 157 -65.16 -20.03 13.96
C ARG A 157 -65.75 -21.34 14.51
N GLY A 158 -65.60 -21.57 15.81
CA GLY A 158 -66.22 -22.72 16.49
C GLY A 158 -67.74 -22.71 16.28
N ARG A 159 -68.27 -23.83 15.79
CA ARG A 159 -69.71 -24.13 15.74
C ARG A 159 -70.13 -24.66 17.12
N HIS A 160 -71.09 -23.98 17.75
CA HIS A 160 -71.97 -24.57 18.76
C HIS A 160 -73.03 -25.42 18.07
#